data_AF-A0A815Q961-F1
#
_entry.id   AF-A0A815Q961-F1
#
_cell.length_a   1.000
_cell.length_b   1.000
_cell.length_c   1.000
_cell.angle_alpha   90.00
_cell.angle_beta   90.00
_cell.angle_gamma   90.00
#
_symmetry.space_group_name_H-M   'P 1'
#
loop_
_entity.id
_entity.type
_entity.pdbx_description
1 polymer ?
#
loop_
_entity_poly.entity_id
_entity_poly.type
_entity_poly.pdbx_seq_one_letter_code
_entity_poly.pdbx_strand_id
1 'polypeptide(L)'
;MGRQLYESEPVFTRRIKLIDAEMTKINHGQWCLLEELVGKRSEHESRINDTNIAQPALFVIQVGFAALLVSWNIYPSTIVSHSAGDQAAAFIAVRLTLQEAVRIVYHRSRL
;
A
#
# COMPACT_ATOMS: atom_id res chain seq x y z
N MET A 1 -2.96 4.64 -9.95
CA MET A 1 -3.44 3.24 -9.80
C MET A 1 -4.40 3.15 -8.62
N GLY A 2 -5.50 2.39 -8.71
CA GLY A 2 -6.41 2.12 -7.57
C GLY A 2 -7.42 3.20 -7.18
N ARG A 3 -7.50 4.32 -7.93
CA ARG A 3 -8.44 5.43 -7.63
C ARG A 3 -9.91 4.99 -7.67
N GLN A 4 -10.30 4.26 -8.71
CA GLN A 4 -11.67 3.76 -8.85
C GLN A 4 -12.07 2.90 -7.64
N LEU A 5 -11.22 1.95 -7.22
CA LEU A 5 -11.48 1.13 -6.03
C LEU A 5 -11.53 1.97 -4.75
N TYR A 6 -10.70 3.00 -4.63
CA TYR A 6 -10.75 3.90 -3.48
C TYR A 6 -12.05 4.71 -3.40
N GLU A 7 -12.66 5.01 -4.55
CA GLU A 7 -13.94 5.71 -4.65
C GLU A 7 -15.14 4.78 -4.44
N SER A 8 -15.08 3.54 -4.95
CA SER A 8 -16.22 2.63 -4.99
C SER A 8 -16.25 1.57 -3.89
N GLU A 9 -15.12 1.19 -3.29
CA GLU A 9 -15.01 0.02 -2.40
C GLU A 9 -14.62 0.40 -0.96
N PRO A 10 -15.58 0.45 -0.01
CA PRO A 10 -15.31 0.89 1.37
C PRO A 10 -14.23 0.08 2.11
N VAL A 11 -14.13 -1.23 1.82
CA VAL A 11 -13.11 -2.11 2.41
C VAL A 11 -11.71 -1.69 1.94
N PHE A 12 -11.56 -1.43 0.64
CA PHE A 12 -10.32 -0.96 0.04
C PHE A 12 -9.94 0.40 0.62
N THR A 13 -10.85 1.36 0.64
CA THR A 13 -10.66 2.70 1.22
C THR A 13 -10.21 2.63 2.67
N ARG A 14 -10.86 1.81 3.50
CA ARG A 14 -10.50 1.64 4.92
C ARG A 14 -9.09 1.07 5.07
N ARG A 15 -8.74 0.07 4.26
CA ARG A 15 -7.40 -0.55 4.31
C ARG A 15 -6.31 0.45 3.92
N ILE A 16 -6.51 1.23 2.86
CA ILE A 16 -5.54 2.24 2.43
C ILE A 16 -5.36 3.31 3.51
N LYS A 17 -6.46 3.83 4.09
CA LYS A 17 -6.39 4.83 5.16
C LYS A 17 -5.60 4.35 6.39
N LEU A 18 -5.76 3.07 6.77
CA LEU A 18 -5.00 2.49 7.87
C LEU A 18 -3.49 2.44 7.58
N ILE A 19 -3.12 2.02 6.37
CA ILE A 19 -1.71 1.93 5.95
C ILE A 19 -1.10 3.33 5.81
N ASP A 20 -1.83 4.29 5.23
CA ASP A 20 -1.41 5.69 5.11
C ASP A 20 -1.17 6.34 6.47
N ALA A 21 -2.05 6.07 7.45
CA ALA A 21 -1.86 6.56 8.82
C ALA A 21 -0.60 6.00 9.49
N GLU A 22 -0.31 4.70 9.33
CA GLU A 22 0.93 4.11 9.85
C GLU A 22 2.17 4.62 9.10
N MET A 23 2.05 4.83 7.78
CA MET A 23 3.13 5.39 6.96
C MET A 23 3.46 6.83 7.37
N THR A 24 2.43 7.64 7.62
CA THR A 24 2.56 9.02 8.12
C THR A 24 3.31 9.07 9.44
N LYS A 25 3.06 8.11 10.35
CA LYS A 25 3.79 8.03 11.63
C LYS A 25 5.28 7.78 11.42
N ILE A 26 5.64 6.80 10.60
CA ILE A 26 7.05 6.42 10.41
C ILE A 26 7.83 7.42 9.56
N ASN A 27 7.18 8.09 8.62
CA ASN A 27 7.82 9.12 7.80
C ASN A 27 7.77 10.52 8.43
N HIS A 28 7.29 10.64 9.68
CA HIS A 28 7.14 11.90 10.42
C HIS A 28 6.31 12.97 9.70
N GLY A 29 5.30 12.56 8.93
CA GLY A 29 4.42 13.46 8.20
C GLY A 29 5.08 14.18 7.02
N GLN A 30 6.26 13.75 6.57
CA GLN A 30 6.95 14.35 5.43
C GLN A 30 6.19 14.20 4.10
N TRP A 31 5.35 13.18 4.01
CA TRP A 31 4.53 12.90 2.84
C TRP A 31 3.36 11.97 3.16
N CYS A 32 2.35 11.97 2.29
CA CYS A 32 1.13 11.18 2.42
C CYS A 32 0.94 10.29 1.17
N LEU A 33 0.67 9.00 1.36
CA LEU A 33 0.42 8.07 0.25
C LEU A 33 -0.87 8.42 -0.47
N LEU A 34 -1.91 8.81 0.28
CA LEU A 34 -3.19 9.17 -0.31
C LEU A 34 -3.08 10.36 -1.25
N GLU A 35 -2.25 11.36 -0.94
CA GLU A 35 -2.03 12.47 -1.86
C GLU A 35 -1.42 12.02 -3.19
N GLU A 36 -0.48 11.08 -3.17
CA GLU A 36 0.15 10.57 -4.39
C GLU A 36 -0.79 9.60 -5.16
N LEU A 37 -1.60 8.81 -4.45
CA LEU A 37 -2.47 7.80 -5.06
C LEU A 37 -3.79 8.38 -5.60
N VAL A 38 -4.46 9.22 -4.81
CA VAL A 38 -5.84 9.70 -5.07
C VAL A 38 -5.94 11.22 -5.10
N GLY A 39 -4.86 11.95 -4.79
CA GLY A 39 -4.82 13.40 -4.92
C GLY A 39 -4.85 13.87 -6.38
N LYS A 40 -4.95 15.19 -6.55
CA LYS A 40 -5.06 15.86 -7.86
C LYS A 40 -3.73 16.44 -8.36
N ARG A 41 -2.59 15.90 -7.90
CA ARG A 41 -1.26 16.31 -8.39
C ARG A 41 -1.15 16.07 -9.89
N SER A 42 -0.55 17.00 -10.61
CA SER A 42 -0.18 16.79 -12.01
C SER A 42 0.92 15.73 -12.12
N GLU A 43 1.12 15.18 -13.32
CA GLU A 43 2.20 14.20 -13.55
C GLU A 43 3.58 14.76 -13.22
N HIS A 44 3.79 16.07 -13.36
CA HIS A 44 5.07 16.73 -13.09
C HIS A 44 5.31 16.99 -11.60
N GLU A 45 4.25 17.05 -10.79
CA GLU A 45 4.33 17.27 -9.34
C GLU A 45 4.28 15.97 -8.53
N SER A 46 3.85 14.88 -9.15
CA SER A 46 3.76 13.59 -8.48
C SER A 46 5.15 12.99 -8.31
N ARG A 47 5.39 12.46 -7.11
CA ARG A 47 6.60 11.69 -6.80
C ARG A 47 6.36 10.19 -6.91
N ILE A 48 5.28 9.76 -7.56
CA ILE A 48 4.91 8.35 -7.65
C ILE A 48 6.00 7.50 -8.34
N ASN A 49 6.89 8.12 -9.11
CA ASN A 49 8.04 7.47 -9.76
C ASN A 49 9.28 7.38 -8.86
N ASP A 50 9.31 8.10 -7.74
CA ASP A 50 10.41 8.00 -6.78
C ASP A 50 10.27 6.68 -6.02
N THR A 51 11.32 5.86 -5.98
CA THR A 51 11.25 4.50 -5.43
C THR A 51 10.75 4.47 -3.97
N ASN A 52 11.11 5.48 -3.18
CA ASN A 52 10.69 5.66 -1.79
C ASN A 52 9.19 5.89 -1.63
N ILE A 53 8.50 6.34 -2.68
CA ILE A 53 7.04 6.50 -2.74
C ILE A 53 6.39 5.36 -3.51
N ALA A 54 6.98 4.97 -4.65
CA ALA A 54 6.46 3.95 -5.57
C ALA A 54 6.26 2.59 -4.87
N GLN A 55 7.25 2.13 -4.08
CA GLN A 55 7.14 0.83 -3.40
C GLN A 55 6.07 0.82 -2.30
N PRO A 56 6.00 1.81 -1.37
CA PRO A 56 4.87 1.96 -0.46
C PRO A 56 3.50 2.08 -1.15
N ALA A 57 3.43 2.81 -2.27
CA ALA A 57 2.22 2.96 -3.06
C ALA A 57 1.78 1.61 -3.67
N LEU A 58 2.71 0.82 -4.21
CA LEU A 58 2.43 -0.52 -4.70
C LEU A 58 1.95 -1.44 -3.57
N PHE A 59 2.65 -1.43 -2.43
CA PHE A 59 2.29 -2.22 -1.25
C PHE A 59 0.85 -1.93 -0.79
N VAL A 60 0.47 -0.66 -0.63
CA VAL A 60 -0.86 -0.32 -0.13
C VAL A 60 -1.97 -0.73 -1.10
N ILE A 61 -1.72 -0.66 -2.40
CA ILE A 61 -2.67 -1.12 -3.43
C ILE A 61 -2.82 -2.64 -3.38
N GLN A 62 -1.72 -3.39 -3.31
CA GLN A 62 -1.74 -4.86 -3.25
C GLN A 62 -2.47 -5.36 -1.98
N VAL A 63 -2.17 -4.75 -0.83
CA VAL A 63 -2.81 -5.10 0.44
C VAL A 63 -4.28 -4.69 0.48
N GLY A 64 -4.61 -3.52 -0.09
CA GLY A 64 -5.99 -3.07 -0.28
C GLY A 64 -6.79 -4.05 -1.12
N PHE A 65 -6.22 -4.50 -2.24
CA PHE A 65 -6.85 -5.44 -3.16
C PHE A 65 -7.04 -6.82 -2.52
N ALA A 66 -6.04 -7.33 -1.80
CA ALA A 66 -6.18 -8.58 -1.06
C ALA A 66 -7.28 -8.51 0.01
N ALA A 67 -7.38 -7.40 0.75
CA ALA A 67 -8.45 -7.18 1.71
C ALA A 67 -9.84 -7.16 1.06
N LEU A 68 -9.96 -6.59 -0.14
CA LEU A 68 -11.19 -6.57 -0.92
C LEU A 68 -11.59 -8.00 -1.37
N LEU A 69 -10.66 -8.77 -1.92
CA LEU A 69 -10.92 -10.17 -2.30
C LEU A 69 -11.41 -11.01 -1.11
N VAL A 70 -10.75 -10.87 0.04
CA VAL A 70 -11.17 -11.55 1.27
C VAL A 70 -12.59 -11.14 1.69
N SER A 71 -12.96 -9.86 1.53
CA SER A 71 -14.32 -9.40 1.83
C SER A 71 -15.39 -10.00 0.91
N TRP A 72 -14.99 -10.48 -0.28
CA TRP A 72 -15.84 -11.22 -1.20
C TRP A 72 -15.77 -12.74 -1.00
N ASN A 73 -15.18 -13.20 0.12
CA ASN A 73 -14.91 -14.61 0.41
C ASN A 73 -13.99 -15.31 -0.61
N ILE A 74 -13.11 -14.54 -1.27
CA ILE A 74 -12.07 -15.07 -2.16
C ILE A 74 -10.74 -15.10 -1.41
N TYR A 75 -10.25 -16.30 -1.12
CA TYR A 75 -9.03 -16.51 -0.34
C TYR A 75 -7.94 -17.11 -1.22
N PRO A 76 -6.71 -16.56 -1.20
CA PRO A 76 -5.60 -17.14 -1.94
C PRO A 76 -5.19 -18.48 -1.31
N SER A 77 -5.08 -19.53 -2.12
CA SER A 77 -4.50 -20.82 -1.71
C SER A 77 -2.97 -20.81 -1.74
N THR A 78 -2.38 -19.93 -2.55
CA THR A 78 -0.93 -19.75 -2.70
C THR A 78 -0.64 -18.31 -3.10
N ILE A 79 0.47 -17.77 -2.63
CA ILE A 79 0.92 -16.40 -2.94
C ILE A 79 2.33 -16.49 -3.53
N VAL A 80 2.51 -15.89 -4.70
CA VAL A 80 3.81 -15.73 -5.36
C VAL A 80 4.02 -14.24 -5.62
N SER A 81 5.26 -13.80 -5.46
CA SER A 81 5.63 -12.40 -5.61
C SER A 81 6.88 -12.25 -6.45
N HIS A 82 7.09 -11.03 -6.92
CA HIS A 82 8.28 -10.65 -7.68
C HIS A 82 8.77 -9.29 -7.19
N SER A 83 10.04 -9.23 -6.79
CA SER A 83 10.72 -7.99 -6.40
C SER A 83 9.95 -7.19 -5.33
N ALA A 84 9.41 -6.02 -5.67
CA ALA A 84 8.70 -5.15 -4.73
C ALA A 84 7.32 -5.69 -4.27
N GLY A 85 6.86 -6.81 -4.83
CA GLY A 85 5.66 -7.50 -4.35
C GLY A 85 5.88 -8.33 -3.09
N ASP A 86 7.13 -8.62 -2.73
CA ASP A 86 7.45 -9.54 -1.62
C ASP A 86 6.97 -9.02 -0.27
N GLN A 87 6.97 -7.70 -0.06
CA GLN A 87 6.51 -7.08 1.19
C GLN A 87 5.00 -7.26 1.39
N ALA A 88 4.21 -7.11 0.33
CA ALA A 88 2.77 -7.33 0.38
C ALA A 88 2.46 -8.82 0.55
N ALA A 89 3.16 -9.68 -0.20
CA ALA A 89 3.03 -11.13 -0.06
C ALA A 89 3.37 -11.60 1.36
N ALA A 90 4.46 -11.10 1.95
CA ALA A 90 4.83 -11.38 3.33
C ALA A 90 3.76 -10.88 4.30
N PHE A 91 3.21 -9.67 4.13
CA PHE A 91 2.14 -9.18 5.01
C PHE A 91 0.85 -10.01 4.92
N ILE A 92 0.51 -10.50 3.72
CA ILE A 92 -0.72 -11.27 3.50
C ILE A 92 -0.54 -12.73 3.95
N ALA A 93 0.60 -13.35 3.67
CA ALA A 93 0.87 -14.77 3.90
C ALA A 93 1.48 -15.06 5.28
N VAL A 94 2.34 -14.16 5.76
CA VAL A 94 3.08 -14.31 7.02
C VAL A 94 2.39 -13.47 8.09
N ARG A 95 2.49 -13.89 9.36
CA ARG A 95 1.90 -13.18 10.51
C ARG A 95 2.68 -11.90 10.86
N LEU A 96 2.88 -10.99 9.91
CA LEU A 96 3.37 -9.65 10.18
C LEU A 96 2.23 -8.77 10.68
N THR A 97 2.50 -7.98 11.71
CA THR A 97 1.65 -6.85 12.07
C THR A 97 1.70 -5.78 10.97
N LEU A 98 0.67 -4.94 10.90
CA LEU A 98 0.63 -3.82 9.95
C LEU A 98 1.84 -2.89 10.16
N GLN A 99 2.22 -2.64 11.41
CA GLN A 99 3.34 -1.78 11.78
C GLN A 99 4.68 -2.35 11.29
N GLU A 100 4.89 -3.67 11.42
CA GLU A 100 6.10 -4.32 10.91
C GLU A 100 6.17 -4.25 9.38
N ALA A 101 5.07 -4.55 8.69
CA ALA A 101 5.03 -4.48 7.24
C ALA A 101 5.28 -3.05 6.72
N VAL A 102 4.70 -2.04 7.38
CA VAL A 102 4.93 -0.61 7.08
C VAL A 102 6.38 -0.22 7.31
N ARG A 103 7.01 -0.68 8.40
CA ARG A 103 8.45 -0.46 8.65
C ARG A 103 9.32 -1.07 7.56
N ILE A 104 9.06 -2.32 7.20
CA ILE A 104 9.83 -3.02 6.17
C ILE A 104 9.73 -2.29 4.83
N VAL A 105 8.53 -1.98 4.35
CA VAL A 105 8.36 -1.31 3.06
C VAL A 105 8.93 0.10 3.05
N TYR A 106 8.79 0.86 4.15
CA TYR A 106 9.37 2.20 4.28
C TYR A 106 10.89 2.21 4.23
N HIS A 107 11.55 1.30 4.97
CA HIS A 107 13.01 1.25 4.97
C HIS A 107 13.56 0.69 3.66
N ARG A 108 12.96 -0.38 3.14
CA ARG A 108 13.39 -1.00 1.89
C ARG A 108 13.23 -0.08 0.68
N SER A 109 12.22 0.78 0.65
CA SER A 109 12.00 1.70 -0.47
C SER A 109 13.06 2.81 -0.57
N ARG A 110 13.93 2.95 0.44
CA ARG A 110 14.98 3.96 0.55
C ARG A 110 16.40 3.39 0.38
N LEU A 111 16.51 2.11 0.07
CA LEU A 111 17.75 1.42 -0.29
C LEU A 111 17.90 1.41 -1.80
#